data_AF-J9B6S8-F1
#
_entry.id   AF-J9B6S8-F1
#
_cell.length_a   1.000
_cell.length_b   1.000
_cell.length_c   1.000
_cell.angle_alpha   90.00
_cell.angle_beta   90.00
_cell.angle_gamma   90.00
#
_symmetry.space_group_name_H-M   'P 1'
#
loop_
_entity.id
_entity.type
_entity.pdbx_description
1 polymer ?
#
loop_
_entity_poly.entity_id
_entity_poly.type
_entity_poly.pdbx_seq_one_letter_code
_entity_poly.pdbx_strand_id
1 'polypeptide(L)'
;MEEFTNLCNYPTPKDTRLIKNIIAENDGYVIRAGVPTMQQVWPGTTVEVIKGMGHVEAYLASHTLFRRCIREMLRKNQELYS
;
A
#
# COMPACT_ATOMS: atom_id res chain seq x y z
N MET A 1 -6.71 -4.10 17.81
CA MET A 1 -5.87 -3.76 16.65
C MET A 1 -6.73 -3.70 15.38
N GLU A 2 -7.54 -4.72 15.11
CA GLU A 2 -8.46 -4.79 13.96
C GLU A 2 -9.35 -3.56 13.75
N GLU A 3 -9.89 -2.98 14.83
CA GLU A 3 -10.68 -1.73 14.78
C GLU A 3 -10.00 -0.61 14.00
N PHE A 4 -8.67 -0.46 14.14
CA PHE A 4 -7.89 0.62 13.54
C PHE A 4 -7.10 0.20 12.30
N THR A 5 -6.80 -1.10 12.14
CA THR A 5 -5.99 -1.60 11.01
C THR A 5 -6.82 -2.13 9.86
N ASN A 6 -8.12 -2.38 10.07
CA ASN A 6 -9.03 -2.79 9.00
C ASN A 6 -9.50 -1.59 8.19
N LEU A 7 -8.98 -1.48 6.95
CA LEU A 7 -9.31 -0.39 6.04
C LEU A 7 -10.79 -0.37 5.61
N CYS A 8 -11.53 -1.48 5.75
CA CYS A 8 -12.98 -1.52 5.51
C CYS A 8 -13.79 -0.67 6.50
N ASN A 9 -13.19 -0.28 7.64
CA ASN A 9 -13.84 0.59 8.62
C ASN A 9 -13.80 2.08 8.22
N TYR A 10 -13.06 2.43 7.17
CA TYR A 10 -12.86 3.81 6.73
C TYR A 10 -13.55 4.08 5.38
N PRO A 11 -14.00 5.32 5.13
CA PRO A 11 -14.55 5.67 3.84
C PRO A 11 -13.50 5.53 2.73
N THR A 12 -13.95 5.19 1.53
CA THR A 12 -13.11 5.15 0.35
C THR A 12 -12.44 6.52 0.11
N PRO A 13 -11.11 6.59 -0.04
CA PRO A 13 -10.42 7.83 -0.36
C PRO A 13 -10.92 8.45 -1.67
N LYS A 14 -10.84 9.79 -1.77
CA LYS A 14 -11.35 10.56 -2.92
C LYS A 14 -10.87 10.06 -4.28
N ASP A 15 -9.60 9.68 -4.38
CA ASP A 15 -9.05 9.04 -5.58
C ASP A 15 -8.16 7.86 -5.20
N THR A 16 -8.71 6.66 -5.37
CA THR A 16 -7.99 5.41 -5.07
C THR A 16 -6.83 5.14 -6.04
N ARG A 17 -6.78 5.80 -7.20
CA ARG A 17 -5.68 5.68 -8.19
C ARG A 17 -4.36 6.24 -7.65
N LEU A 18 -4.41 7.10 -6.63
CA LEU A 18 -3.23 7.67 -5.98
C LEU A 18 -2.72 6.85 -4.79
N ILE A 19 -3.34 5.69 -4.52
CA ILE A 19 -2.94 4.82 -3.42
C ILE A 19 -1.94 3.78 -3.92
N LYS A 20 -0.75 3.78 -3.30
CA LYS A 20 0.34 2.82 -3.56
C LYS A 20 0.71 2.12 -2.26
N ASN A 21 0.40 0.84 -2.15
CA ASN A 21 0.76 0.00 -1.02
C ASN A 21 2.11 -0.67 -1.29
N ILE A 22 3.01 -0.63 -0.31
CA ILE A 22 4.26 -1.39 -0.33
C ILE A 22 4.17 -2.37 0.83
N ILE A 23 4.18 -3.66 0.55
CA ILE A 23 4.05 -4.71 1.58
C ILE A 23 5.20 -5.70 1.49
N ALA A 24 5.72 -6.15 2.63
CA ALA A 24 6.70 -7.23 2.65
C ALA A 24 6.00 -8.58 2.54
N GLU A 25 6.58 -9.55 1.83
CA GLU A 25 6.00 -10.88 1.65
C GLU A 25 5.83 -11.62 2.98
N ASN A 26 6.82 -11.53 3.86
CA ASN A 26 6.82 -12.18 5.17
C ASN A 26 6.46 -11.19 6.30
N ASP A 27 5.66 -10.17 5.99
CA ASP A 27 5.17 -9.21 6.99
C ASP A 27 4.16 -9.87 7.95
N GLY A 28 4.57 -10.05 9.21
CA GLY A 28 3.72 -10.65 10.25
C GLY A 28 2.51 -9.80 10.66
N TYR A 29 2.44 -8.53 10.26
CA TYR A 29 1.31 -7.65 10.54
C TYR A 29 0.26 -7.63 9.41
N VAL A 30 0.57 -8.19 8.23
CA VAL A 30 -0.34 -8.22 7.08
C VAL A 30 -1.06 -9.56 7.02
N ILE A 31 -2.36 -9.54 7.30
CA ILE A 31 -3.24 -10.71 7.16
C ILE A 31 -3.48 -10.97 5.66
N ARG A 32 -3.27 -12.21 5.21
CA ARG A 32 -3.38 -12.60 3.79
C ARG A 32 -4.55 -13.50 3.45
N ALA A 33 -5.08 -14.22 4.44
CA ALA A 33 -6.15 -15.19 4.25
C ALA A 33 -7.41 -14.73 4.99
N GLY A 34 -8.58 -14.97 4.38
CA GLY A 34 -9.87 -14.63 4.99
C GLY A 34 -10.19 -13.13 5.05
N VAL A 35 -9.42 -12.28 4.36
CA VAL A 35 -9.60 -10.82 4.31
C VAL A 35 -9.61 -10.32 2.86
N PRO A 36 -10.31 -9.22 2.55
CA PRO A 36 -10.28 -8.63 1.22
C PRO A 36 -8.89 -8.13 0.85
N THR A 37 -8.55 -8.20 -0.44
CA THR A 37 -7.34 -7.58 -0.96
C THR A 37 -7.45 -6.05 -0.94
N MET A 38 -6.32 -5.35 -0.99
CA MET A 38 -6.31 -3.89 -1.05
C MET A 38 -7.12 -3.36 -2.25
N GLN A 39 -7.11 -4.06 -3.39
CA GLN A 39 -7.91 -3.72 -4.57
C GLN A 39 -9.40 -4.00 -4.39
N GLN A 40 -9.79 -4.98 -3.55
CA GLN A 40 -11.19 -5.18 -3.21
C GLN A 40 -11.69 -4.09 -2.27
N VAL A 41 -10.85 -3.60 -1.35
CA VAL A 41 -11.19 -2.48 -0.47
C VAL A 41 -11.22 -1.15 -1.26
N TRP A 42 -10.17 -0.85 -2.02
CA TRP A 42 -9.97 0.38 -2.77
C TRP A 42 -9.55 0.09 -4.23
N PRO A 43 -10.51 0.00 -5.18
CA PRO A 43 -10.28 -0.56 -6.53
C PRO A 43 -9.17 0.08 -7.38
N GLY A 44 -8.90 1.37 -7.24
CA GLY A 44 -7.85 2.05 -8.00
C GLY A 44 -6.43 1.85 -7.45
N THR A 45 -6.29 1.20 -6.30
CA THR A 45 -5.00 1.08 -5.62
C THR A 45 -4.04 0.12 -6.32
N THR A 46 -2.75 0.36 -6.12
CA THR A 46 -1.67 -0.54 -6.56
C THR A 46 -0.95 -1.13 -5.34
N VAL A 47 -0.43 -2.34 -5.50
CA VAL A 47 0.31 -3.06 -4.45
C VAL A 47 1.64 -3.52 -5.01
N GLU A 48 2.74 -3.20 -4.34
CA GLU A 48 4.08 -3.65 -4.64
C GLU A 48 4.59 -4.53 -3.50
N VAL A 49 4.86 -5.81 -3.81
CA VAL A 49 5.26 -6.82 -2.80
C VAL A 49 6.78 -6.97 -2.81
N ILE A 50 7.43 -6.70 -1.68
CA ILE A 50 8.85 -6.93 -1.47
C ILE A 50 9.05 -8.39 -1.09
N LYS A 51 9.71 -9.16 -1.96
CA LYS A 51 9.88 -10.61 -1.82
C LYS A 51 10.89 -10.99 -0.75
N GLY A 52 10.62 -12.09 -0.04
CA GLY A 52 11.53 -12.68 0.95
C GLY A 52 11.74 -11.91 2.25
N MET A 53 11.26 -10.68 2.38
CA MET A 53 11.54 -9.83 3.54
C MET A 53 10.41 -9.76 4.56
N GLY A 54 10.78 -9.57 5.82
CA GLY A 54 9.87 -9.20 6.91
C GLY A 54 9.61 -7.69 6.99
N HIS A 55 8.73 -7.26 7.89
CA HIS A 55 8.29 -5.86 8.02
C HIS A 55 9.45 -4.85 8.18
N VAL A 56 10.25 -5.02 9.24
CA VAL A 56 11.34 -4.08 9.58
C VAL A 56 12.47 -4.15 8.56
N GLU A 57 12.80 -5.36 8.11
CA GLU A 57 13.83 -5.59 7.10
C GLU A 57 13.47 -4.90 5.77
N ALA A 58 12.24 -5.10 5.29
CA ALA A 58 11.77 -4.51 4.04
C ALA A 58 11.85 -2.98 4.09
N TYR A 59 11.49 -2.36 5.22
CA TYR A 59 11.63 -0.93 5.42
C TYR A 59 13.09 -0.48 5.30
N LEU A 60 13.98 -1.05 6.11
CA LEU A 60 15.39 -0.65 6.16
C LEU A 60 16.14 -0.90 4.84
N ALA A 61 15.85 -2.01 4.17
CA ALA A 61 16.55 -2.41 2.95
C ALA A 61 16.01 -1.72 1.68
N SER A 62 14.76 -1.23 1.69
CA SER A 62 14.08 -0.79 0.46
C SER A 62 13.78 0.71 0.42
N HIS A 63 14.49 1.56 1.16
CA HIS A 63 14.25 3.02 1.18
C HIS A 63 14.20 3.67 -0.22
N THR A 64 15.00 3.18 -1.18
CA THR A 64 14.98 3.68 -2.57
C THR A 64 13.66 3.39 -3.27
N LEU A 65 13.05 2.23 -3.00
CA LEU A 65 11.72 1.86 -3.48
C LEU A 65 10.66 2.80 -2.90
N PHE A 66 10.63 3.00 -1.57
CA PHE A 66 9.68 3.93 -0.94
C PHE A 66 9.77 5.33 -1.55
N ARG A 67 10.98 5.88 -1.69
CA ARG A 67 11.21 7.20 -2.32
C ARG A 67 10.73 7.24 -3.77
N ARG A 68 10.94 6.17 -4.54
CA ARG A 68 10.46 6.06 -5.92
C ARG A 68 8.93 6.11 -5.97
N CYS A 69 8.25 5.30 -5.17
CA CYS A 69 6.79 5.22 -5.13
C CYS A 69 6.15 6.54 -4.71
N ILE A 70 6.75 7.27 -3.75
CA ILE A 70 6.27 8.61 -3.37
C ILE A 70 6.35 9.57 -4.56
N ARG A 71 7.49 9.62 -5.27
CA ARG A 71 7.64 10.48 -6.46
C ARG A 71 6.66 10.09 -7.58
N GLU A 72 6.46 8.80 -7.77
CA GLU A 72 5.50 8.25 -8.76
C GLU A 72 4.08 8.77 -8.48
N MET A 73 3.60 8.67 -7.23
CA MET A 73 2.25 9.13 -6.88
C MET A 73 2.11 10.65 -6.93
N LEU A 74 3.14 11.40 -6.55
CA LEU A 74 3.14 12.87 -6.68
C LEU A 74 3.05 13.30 -8.15
N ARG A 75 3.83 12.66 -9.02
CA ARG A 75 3.78 12.92 -10.47
C ARG A 75 2.42 12.55 -11.05
N LYS A 76 1.89 11.37 -10.70
CA LYS A 76 0.55 10.93 -11.14
C LYS A 76 -0.55 11.91 -10.69
N ASN A 77 -0.46 12.43 -9.48
CA ASN A 77 -1.38 13.45 -9.00
C ASN A 77 -1.31 14.74 -9.84
N GLN A 78 -0.11 15.19 -10.21
CA GLN A 78 0.05 16.33 -11.12
C GLN A 78 -0.57 16.04 -12.49
N GLU A 79 -0.31 14.88 -13.08
CA GLU A 79 -0.85 14.48 -14.39
C GLU A 79 -2.39 14.37 -14.41
N LEU A 80 -3.02 14.04 -13.29
CA LEU A 80 -4.48 13.88 -13.19
C LEU A 80 -5.21 15.19 -12.88
N TYR A 81 -4.55 16.17 -12.27
CA TYR A 81 -5.20 17.32 -11.64
C TYR A 81 -4.53 18.67 -11.87
N SER A 82 -3.45 18.74 -12.66
CA SER A 82 -2.86 19.99 -13.16
C SER A 82 -3.27 20.22 -14.61
#